data_AF-A0A9E0DL65-F1
#
_entry.id   AF-A0A9E0DL65-F1
#
_cell.length_a   1.000
_cell.length_b   1.000
_cell.length_c   1.000
_cell.angle_alpha   90.00
_cell.angle_beta   90.00
_cell.angle_gamma   90.00
#
_symmetry.space_group_name_H-M   'P 1'
#
loop_
_entity.id
_entity.type
_entity.pdbx_description
1 polymer ?
#
loop_
_entity_poly.entity_id
_entity_poly.type
_entity_poly.pdbx_seq_one_letter_code
_entity_poly.pdbx_strand_id
1 'polypeptide(L)'
;LKGVVPGIGPDTKVILWAGGLWDWFDPLTAIDALALVLQERPNVALFFMGTQRPNPTAVPMQMVDAARSRSDTLGLTDRHIFFNDWVAYADRHNYLLEADVALSLHGESVESRFAFRTRFLDALWAGLPQVVSAGDVLSEAITRHNLGQVVAPGDVAGVAAALLAVLDRPRSAYASNMTALAAHFRWDHVTAPLSAFCRDPQSAPDRAYLAGLDDSFALRTPWHGLPSKAWRAMRHQGASGLARQMRDYVRWRITSP
;
A
#
# COMPACT_ATOMS: atom_id res chain seq x y z
N LEU A 1 0.49 -2.41 -24.08
CA LEU A 1 0.61 -3.73 -23.39
C LEU A 1 0.10 -4.82 -24.32
N LYS A 2 -1.19 -4.85 -24.65
CA LYS A 2 -1.82 -5.80 -25.57
C LYS A 2 -1.31 -5.59 -27.00
N GLY A 3 -0.93 -6.68 -27.68
CA GLY A 3 -0.35 -6.63 -29.03
C GLY A 3 1.08 -6.06 -29.12
N VAL A 4 1.67 -5.65 -27.98
CA VAL A 4 3.03 -5.09 -27.91
C VAL A 4 3.97 -6.01 -27.13
N VAL A 5 3.52 -6.50 -25.97
CA VAL A 5 4.27 -7.48 -25.18
C VAL A 5 4.17 -8.84 -25.87
N PRO A 6 5.28 -9.51 -26.24
CA PRO A 6 5.24 -10.85 -26.80
C PRO A 6 4.45 -11.81 -25.90
N GLY A 7 3.53 -12.57 -26.49
CA GLY A 7 2.64 -13.48 -25.74
C GLY A 7 1.31 -12.86 -25.28
N ILE A 8 1.14 -11.53 -25.34
CA ILE A 8 -0.14 -10.87 -25.04
C ILE A 8 -0.78 -10.35 -26.32
N GLY A 9 -1.83 -11.05 -26.77
CA GLY A 9 -2.59 -10.67 -27.95
C GLY A 9 -3.43 -9.39 -27.75
N PRO A 10 -3.96 -8.81 -28.85
CA PRO A 10 -4.78 -7.59 -28.79
C PRO A 10 -6.07 -7.77 -27.99
N ASP A 11 -6.67 -8.97 -28.03
CA ASP A 11 -7.92 -9.29 -27.33
C ASP A 11 -7.72 -10.00 -25.99
N THR A 12 -6.47 -10.24 -25.58
CA THR A 12 -6.16 -10.93 -24.33
C THR A 12 -6.67 -10.13 -23.14
N LYS A 13 -7.35 -10.79 -22.20
CA LYS A 13 -7.77 -10.19 -20.94
C LYS A 13 -6.58 -10.06 -20.01
N VAL A 14 -6.37 -8.87 -19.44
CA VAL A 14 -5.18 -8.58 -18.65
C VAL A 14 -5.56 -8.33 -17.19
N ILE A 15 -5.06 -9.19 -16.32
CA ILE A 15 -5.05 -9.02 -14.87
C ILE A 15 -3.77 -8.28 -14.52
N LEU A 16 -3.90 -7.09 -13.94
CA LEU A 16 -2.75 -6.24 -13.62
C LEU A 16 -2.43 -6.30 -12.12
N TRP A 17 -1.24 -6.78 -11.80
CA TRP A 17 -0.62 -6.51 -10.52
C TRP A 17 0.13 -5.19 -10.63
N ALA A 18 -0.56 -4.08 -10.36
CA ALA A 18 0.05 -2.76 -10.40
C ALA A 18 1.00 -2.64 -9.21
N GLY A 19 2.33 -2.51 -9.39
CA GLY A 19 3.28 -2.24 -8.30
C GLY A 19 4.18 -3.42 -7.91
N GLY A 20 4.86 -3.25 -6.77
CA GLY A 20 5.93 -4.15 -6.32
C GLY A 20 5.47 -5.52 -5.84
N LEU A 21 6.39 -6.47 -5.87
CA LEU A 21 6.31 -7.75 -5.16
C LEU A 21 7.11 -7.65 -3.88
N TRP A 22 6.39 -7.45 -2.77
CA TRP A 22 6.96 -7.35 -1.43
C TRP A 22 6.65 -8.61 -0.63
N ASP A 23 7.44 -8.91 0.40
CA ASP A 23 7.30 -10.14 1.19
C ASP A 23 5.97 -10.21 1.99
N TRP A 24 5.30 -9.08 2.19
CA TRP A 24 3.98 -8.99 2.81
C TRP A 24 2.81 -9.02 1.80
N PHE A 25 3.09 -9.15 0.51
CA PHE A 25 2.09 -9.42 -0.50
C PHE A 25 2.01 -10.89 -0.87
N ASP A 26 0.92 -11.27 -1.52
CA ASP A 26 0.63 -12.67 -1.85
C ASP A 26 0.46 -12.89 -3.37
N PRO A 27 1.56 -12.83 -4.15
CA PRO A 27 1.53 -13.16 -5.56
C PRO A 27 1.42 -14.67 -5.82
N LEU A 28 1.74 -15.53 -4.84
CA LEU A 28 1.68 -16.98 -5.01
C LEU A 28 0.24 -17.43 -5.19
N THR A 29 -0.68 -16.92 -4.36
CA THR A 29 -2.12 -17.15 -4.54
C THR A 29 -2.61 -16.63 -5.90
N ALA A 30 -2.12 -15.48 -6.37
CA ALA A 30 -2.48 -14.95 -7.69
C ALA A 30 -2.04 -15.88 -8.84
N ILE A 31 -0.82 -16.41 -8.76
CA ILE A 31 -0.26 -17.33 -9.75
C ILE A 31 -1.03 -18.64 -9.78
N ASP A 32 -1.31 -19.22 -8.61
CA ASP A 32 -2.07 -20.46 -8.49
C ASP A 32 -3.51 -20.29 -8.96
N ALA A 33 -4.13 -19.16 -8.64
CA ALA A 33 -5.49 -18.86 -9.09
C ALA A 33 -5.56 -18.69 -10.60
N LEU A 34 -4.54 -18.10 -11.23
CA LEU A 34 -4.50 -17.99 -12.70
C LEU A 34 -4.52 -19.36 -13.37
N ALA A 35 -3.83 -20.36 -12.81
CA ALA A 35 -3.85 -21.72 -13.35
C ALA A 35 -5.28 -22.31 -13.39
N LEU A 36 -6.13 -21.96 -12.43
CA LEU A 36 -7.56 -22.33 -12.42
C LEU A 36 -8.35 -21.50 -13.44
N VAL A 37 -8.14 -20.18 -13.47
CA VAL A 37 -8.80 -19.28 -14.43
C VAL A 37 -8.57 -19.72 -15.87
N LEU A 38 -7.37 -20.19 -16.21
CA LEU A 38 -7.01 -20.62 -17.56
C LEU A 38 -7.77 -21.87 -18.03
N GLN A 39 -8.33 -22.68 -17.11
CA GLN A 39 -9.17 -23.83 -17.46
C GLN A 39 -10.51 -23.39 -18.05
N GLU A 40 -11.03 -22.25 -17.60
CA GLU A 40 -12.31 -21.69 -18.06
C GLU A 40 -12.12 -20.61 -19.13
N ARG A 41 -11.03 -19.84 -19.04
CA ARG A 41 -10.74 -18.69 -19.91
C ARG A 41 -9.26 -18.71 -20.36
N PRO A 42 -8.93 -19.37 -21.48
CA PRO A 42 -7.54 -19.52 -21.92
C PRO A 42 -6.88 -18.22 -22.41
N ASN A 43 -7.67 -17.21 -22.81
CA ASN A 43 -7.15 -15.94 -23.32
C ASN A 43 -7.02 -14.87 -22.21
N VAL A 44 -6.23 -15.18 -21.18
CA VAL A 44 -5.94 -14.31 -20.04
C VAL A 44 -4.43 -14.25 -19.79
N ALA A 45 -3.96 -13.06 -19.39
CA ALA A 45 -2.60 -12.82 -18.93
C ALA A 45 -2.62 -12.12 -17.55
N LEU A 46 -1.75 -12.58 -16.65
CA LEU A 46 -1.37 -11.87 -15.42
C LEU A 46 -0.07 -11.11 -15.67
N PHE A 47 -0.11 -9.80 -15.46
CA PHE A 47 1.02 -8.91 -15.69
C PHE A 47 1.48 -8.26 -14.39
N PHE A 48 2.71 -8.57 -13.98
CA PHE A 48 3.37 -7.94 -12.83
C PHE A 48 4.15 -6.71 -13.30
N MET A 49 3.68 -5.52 -12.92
CA MET A 49 4.16 -4.25 -13.49
C MET A 49 5.53 -3.79 -12.97
N GLY A 50 5.99 -4.27 -11.82
CA GLY A 50 7.22 -3.75 -11.20
C GLY A 50 7.90 -4.76 -10.31
N THR A 51 8.58 -5.75 -10.91
CA THR A 51 9.30 -6.78 -10.14
C THR A 51 10.68 -6.34 -9.66
N GLN A 52 11.26 -5.29 -10.26
CA GLN A 52 12.54 -4.74 -9.86
C GLN A 52 12.36 -3.44 -9.06
N ARG A 53 13.19 -3.25 -8.03
CA ARG A 53 13.19 -2.01 -7.24
C ARG A 53 13.99 -0.91 -7.96
N PRO A 54 13.58 0.36 -7.83
CA PRO A 54 14.37 1.48 -8.35
C PRO A 54 15.63 1.75 -7.51
N ASN A 55 15.67 1.30 -6.24
CA ASN A 55 16.84 1.45 -5.38
C ASN A 55 17.65 0.13 -5.31
N PRO A 56 18.85 0.07 -5.91
CA PRO A 56 19.68 -1.13 -5.96
C PRO A 56 20.32 -1.50 -4.60
N THR A 57 20.31 -0.61 -3.60
CA THR A 57 20.91 -0.87 -2.29
C THR A 57 19.93 -1.42 -1.25
N ALA A 58 18.65 -1.58 -1.62
CA ALA A 58 17.65 -2.14 -0.72
C ALA A 58 17.83 -3.65 -0.55
N VAL A 59 17.51 -4.17 0.64
CA VAL A 59 17.52 -5.62 0.91
C VAL A 59 16.64 -6.33 -0.12
N PRO A 60 17.13 -7.38 -0.82
CA PRO A 60 16.32 -8.14 -1.77
C PRO A 60 15.05 -8.70 -1.11
N MET A 61 13.93 -8.70 -1.83
CA MET A 61 12.71 -9.39 -1.37
C MET A 61 12.77 -10.80 -1.92
N GLN A 62 12.49 -11.79 -1.09
CA GLN A 62 12.48 -13.19 -1.51
C GLN A 62 11.23 -13.50 -2.35
N MET A 63 10.17 -12.71 -2.18
CA MET A 63 8.89 -12.95 -2.84
C MET A 63 8.95 -12.84 -4.38
N VAL A 64 9.85 -12.03 -4.93
CA VAL A 64 10.03 -11.93 -6.40
C VAL A 64 10.49 -13.27 -6.97
N ASP A 65 11.52 -13.87 -6.36
CA ASP A 65 12.10 -15.13 -6.79
C ASP A 65 11.12 -16.29 -6.57
N ALA A 66 10.40 -16.28 -5.45
CA ALA A 66 9.35 -17.25 -5.16
C ALA A 66 8.22 -17.20 -6.21
N ALA A 67 7.78 -16.01 -6.59
CA ALA A 67 6.75 -15.82 -7.61
C ALA A 67 7.20 -16.32 -8.99
N ARG A 68 8.44 -15.99 -9.42
CA ARG A 68 9.00 -16.47 -10.68
C ARG A 68 9.12 -17.99 -10.69
N SER A 69 9.74 -18.57 -9.66
CA SER A 69 9.89 -20.02 -9.51
C SER A 69 8.55 -20.76 -9.53
N ARG A 70 7.52 -20.20 -8.89
CA ARG A 70 6.17 -20.79 -8.91
C ARG A 70 5.55 -20.75 -10.30
N SER A 71 5.66 -19.62 -11.00
CA SER A 71 5.19 -19.46 -12.38
C SER A 71 5.91 -20.43 -13.35
N ASP A 72 7.23 -20.60 -13.18
CA ASP A 72 8.05 -21.53 -13.97
C ASP A 72 7.63 -22.98 -13.74
N THR A 73 7.40 -23.37 -12.49
CA THR A 73 6.94 -24.72 -12.11
C THR A 73 5.60 -25.06 -12.77
N LEU A 74 4.72 -24.07 -12.93
CA LEU A 74 3.43 -24.24 -13.60
C LEU A 74 3.53 -24.10 -15.14
N GLY A 75 4.70 -23.74 -15.68
CA GLY A 75 4.92 -23.54 -17.11
C GLY A 75 4.15 -22.35 -17.70
N LEU A 76 3.86 -21.32 -16.87
CA LEU A 76 3.04 -20.17 -17.23
C LEU A 76 3.85 -18.92 -17.58
N THR A 77 5.12 -18.87 -17.19
CA THR A 77 6.03 -17.75 -17.46
C THR A 77 6.14 -17.49 -18.97
N ASP A 78 6.11 -16.21 -19.35
CA ASP A 78 6.19 -15.71 -20.73
C ASP A 78 5.09 -16.24 -21.68
N ARG A 79 4.04 -16.85 -21.11
CA ARG A 79 2.87 -17.37 -21.85
C ARG A 79 1.57 -16.77 -21.33
N HIS A 80 1.39 -16.83 -20.02
CA HIS A 80 0.23 -16.27 -19.31
C HIS A 80 0.64 -15.39 -18.15
N ILE A 81 1.85 -15.53 -17.63
CA ILE A 81 2.37 -14.71 -16.54
C ILE A 81 3.61 -13.97 -17.03
N PHE A 82 3.57 -12.65 -16.91
CA PHE A 82 4.61 -11.77 -17.41
C PHE A 82 5.14 -10.91 -16.26
N PHE A 83 6.45 -10.95 -16.07
CA PHE A 83 7.12 -10.19 -15.03
C PHE A 83 7.93 -9.05 -15.64
N ASN A 84 7.41 -7.84 -15.51
CA ASN A 84 8.07 -6.65 -16.01
C ASN A 84 9.07 -6.07 -15.00
N ASP A 85 10.02 -5.32 -15.52
CA ASP A 85 10.87 -4.43 -14.72
C ASP A 85 10.06 -3.24 -14.20
N TRP A 86 10.74 -2.24 -13.64
CA TRP A 86 10.10 -1.04 -13.12
C TRP A 86 9.48 -0.19 -14.24
N VAL A 87 8.17 0.07 -14.16
CA VAL A 87 7.49 1.04 -15.03
C VAL A 87 7.71 2.47 -14.53
N ALA A 88 8.18 3.34 -15.41
CA ALA A 88 8.31 4.76 -15.12
C ALA A 88 6.95 5.38 -14.77
N TYR A 89 6.95 6.32 -13.82
CA TYR A 89 5.72 6.93 -13.33
C TYR A 89 4.88 7.56 -14.46
N ALA A 90 5.54 8.18 -15.43
CA ALA A 90 4.88 8.81 -16.57
C ALA A 90 4.11 7.79 -17.43
N ASP A 91 4.53 6.53 -17.48
CA ASP A 91 3.95 5.51 -18.37
C ASP A 91 2.94 4.59 -17.68
N ARG A 92 2.85 4.64 -16.34
CA ARG A 92 1.99 3.75 -15.53
C ARG A 92 0.52 3.73 -15.99
N HIS A 93 0.03 4.87 -16.47
CA HIS A 93 -1.35 5.03 -16.93
C HIS A 93 -1.66 4.15 -18.13
N ASN A 94 -0.69 3.92 -19.03
CA ASN A 94 -0.87 3.06 -20.20
C ASN A 94 -1.21 1.62 -19.80
N TYR A 95 -0.57 1.11 -18.74
CA TYR A 95 -0.81 -0.23 -18.22
C TYR A 95 -2.19 -0.33 -17.55
N LEU A 96 -2.54 0.65 -16.72
CA LEU A 96 -3.84 0.71 -16.04
C LEU A 96 -5.00 0.82 -17.03
N LEU A 97 -4.84 1.60 -18.10
CA LEU A 97 -5.86 1.81 -19.11
C LEU A 97 -6.06 0.59 -20.00
N GLU A 98 -5.02 -0.21 -20.26
CA GLU A 98 -5.12 -1.43 -21.05
C GLU A 98 -5.58 -2.67 -20.26
N ALA A 99 -5.43 -2.68 -18.94
CA ALA A 99 -5.85 -3.79 -18.08
C ALA A 99 -7.38 -3.96 -18.02
N ASP A 100 -7.84 -5.16 -17.68
CA ASP A 100 -9.26 -5.48 -17.50
C ASP A 100 -9.66 -5.53 -16.03
N VAL A 101 -8.73 -5.93 -15.16
CA VAL A 101 -8.91 -5.99 -13.70
C VAL A 101 -7.57 -5.73 -13.00
N ALA A 102 -7.58 -5.01 -11.89
CA ALA A 102 -6.43 -4.89 -11.00
C ALA A 102 -6.51 -5.94 -9.87
N LEU A 103 -5.37 -6.51 -9.53
CA LEU A 103 -5.24 -7.51 -8.47
C LEU A 103 -4.29 -7.00 -7.37
N SER A 104 -4.74 -7.05 -6.12
CA SER A 104 -3.92 -6.67 -4.96
C SER A 104 -4.17 -7.61 -3.79
N LEU A 105 -3.33 -8.63 -3.68
CA LEU A 105 -3.43 -9.65 -2.64
C LEU A 105 -2.35 -9.48 -1.57
N HIS A 106 -2.72 -9.76 -0.33
CA HIS A 106 -1.85 -9.65 0.83
C HIS A 106 -2.25 -10.65 1.92
N GLY A 107 -1.29 -10.98 2.79
CA GLY A 107 -1.54 -11.75 4.01
C GLY A 107 -2.17 -10.90 5.11
N GLU A 108 -2.78 -11.56 6.10
CA GLU A 108 -3.38 -10.89 7.25
C GLU A 108 -2.31 -10.41 8.24
N SER A 109 -2.41 -9.14 8.66
CA SER A 109 -1.52 -8.51 9.65
C SER A 109 -2.11 -7.23 10.20
N VAL A 110 -1.59 -6.75 11.34
CA VAL A 110 -1.97 -5.43 11.87
C VAL A 110 -1.64 -4.32 10.86
N GLU A 111 -0.48 -4.41 10.20
CA GLU A 111 -0.11 -3.46 9.14
C GLU A 111 -1.15 -3.45 8.02
N SER A 112 -1.52 -4.64 7.51
CA SER A 112 -2.45 -4.73 6.39
C SER A 112 -3.83 -4.15 6.71
N ARG A 113 -4.30 -4.29 7.95
CA ARG A 113 -5.55 -3.69 8.46
C ARG A 113 -5.59 -2.17 8.35
N PHE A 114 -4.45 -1.51 8.62
CA PHE A 114 -4.35 -0.04 8.64
C PHE A 114 -3.67 0.55 7.39
N ALA A 115 -3.16 -0.28 6.49
CA ALA A 115 -2.47 0.17 5.30
C ALA A 115 -3.45 0.80 4.29
N PHE A 116 -3.23 2.09 3.99
CA PHE A 116 -3.89 2.75 2.87
C PHE A 116 -3.05 2.56 1.60
N ARG A 117 -3.39 1.54 0.82
CA ARG A 117 -2.68 1.19 -0.42
C ARG A 117 -3.06 2.17 -1.53
N THR A 118 -2.22 3.17 -1.77
CA THR A 118 -2.46 4.24 -2.77
C THR A 118 -2.72 3.74 -4.18
N ARG A 119 -2.28 2.53 -4.54
CA ARG A 119 -2.61 1.86 -5.82
C ARG A 119 -4.10 1.71 -6.07
N PHE A 120 -4.90 1.63 -5.00
CA PHE A 120 -6.35 1.66 -5.09
C PHE A 120 -6.85 2.92 -5.80
N LEU A 121 -6.21 4.06 -5.53
CA LEU A 121 -6.56 5.34 -6.16
C LEU A 121 -6.20 5.35 -7.66
N ASP A 122 -5.12 4.70 -8.06
CA ASP A 122 -4.73 4.59 -9.47
C ASP A 122 -5.74 3.75 -10.27
N ALA A 123 -6.18 2.62 -9.70
CA ALA A 123 -7.22 1.78 -10.30
C ALA A 123 -8.58 2.50 -10.35
N LEU A 124 -8.92 3.23 -9.27
CA LEU A 124 -10.13 4.05 -9.22
C LEU A 124 -10.12 5.15 -10.30
N TRP A 125 -8.99 5.85 -10.44
CA TRP A 125 -8.79 6.88 -11.46
C TRP A 125 -8.91 6.32 -12.89
N ALA A 126 -8.37 5.12 -13.12
CA ALA A 126 -8.44 4.46 -14.42
C ALA A 126 -9.82 3.82 -14.70
N GLY A 127 -10.74 3.75 -13.74
CA GLY A 127 -11.99 3.01 -13.93
C GLY A 127 -11.75 1.49 -14.06
N LEU A 128 -10.80 0.96 -13.30
CA LEU A 128 -10.36 -0.43 -13.36
C LEU A 128 -10.93 -1.21 -12.15
N PRO A 129 -11.79 -2.24 -12.35
CA PRO A 129 -12.30 -3.05 -11.24
C PRO A 129 -11.18 -3.80 -10.55
N GLN A 130 -11.40 -4.12 -9.27
CA GLN A 130 -10.35 -4.64 -8.40
C GLN A 130 -10.78 -5.95 -7.73
N VAL A 131 -9.89 -6.94 -7.72
CA VAL A 131 -9.97 -8.11 -6.83
C VAL A 131 -8.91 -7.93 -5.75
N VAL A 132 -9.33 -7.94 -4.48
CA VAL A 132 -8.43 -7.67 -3.35
C VAL A 132 -8.65 -8.62 -2.19
N SER A 133 -7.62 -8.84 -1.38
CA SER A 133 -7.76 -9.52 -0.09
C SER A 133 -8.64 -8.70 0.86
N ALA A 134 -9.43 -9.40 1.67
CA ALA A 134 -10.22 -8.84 2.77
C ALA A 134 -9.32 -8.36 3.92
N GLY A 135 -9.89 -7.57 4.82
CA GLY A 135 -9.29 -7.25 6.11
C GLY A 135 -8.77 -5.81 6.24
N ASP A 136 -8.97 -4.96 5.24
CA ASP A 136 -8.55 -3.56 5.27
C ASP A 136 -9.69 -2.58 4.92
N VAL A 137 -9.47 -1.29 5.13
CA VAL A 137 -10.47 -0.25 4.82
C VAL A 137 -10.82 -0.13 3.33
N LEU A 138 -9.94 -0.63 2.45
CA LEU A 138 -10.10 -0.53 1.00
C LEU A 138 -11.00 -1.65 0.46
N SER A 139 -10.87 -2.86 0.98
CA SER A 139 -11.76 -4.00 0.73
C SER A 139 -13.19 -3.68 1.19
N GLU A 140 -13.36 -3.03 2.35
CA GLU A 140 -14.67 -2.52 2.77
C GLU A 140 -15.27 -1.53 1.76
N ALA A 141 -14.45 -0.64 1.19
CA ALA A 141 -14.88 0.30 0.16
C ALA A 141 -15.24 -0.39 -1.17
N ILE A 142 -14.47 -1.41 -1.59
CA ILE A 142 -14.74 -2.19 -2.81
C ILE A 142 -16.11 -2.87 -2.72
N THR A 143 -16.41 -3.51 -1.60
CA THR A 143 -17.72 -4.15 -1.36
C THR A 143 -18.82 -3.10 -1.31
N ARG A 144 -18.67 -2.06 -0.48
CA ARG A 144 -19.71 -1.03 -0.26
C ARG A 144 -20.09 -0.30 -1.55
N HIS A 145 -19.12 -0.01 -2.40
CA HIS A 145 -19.34 0.75 -3.63
C HIS A 145 -19.42 -0.13 -4.89
N ASN A 146 -19.41 -1.46 -4.75
CA ASN A 146 -19.47 -2.41 -5.85
C ASN A 146 -18.42 -2.09 -6.95
N LEU A 147 -17.14 -2.14 -6.56
CA LEU A 147 -15.99 -1.77 -7.41
C LEU A 147 -15.20 -3.00 -7.90
N GLY A 148 -15.68 -4.20 -7.63
CA GLY A 148 -14.99 -5.45 -7.90
C GLY A 148 -15.38 -6.52 -6.90
N GLN A 149 -14.40 -7.30 -6.43
CA GLN A 149 -14.62 -8.43 -5.53
C GLN A 149 -13.59 -8.44 -4.39
N VAL A 150 -14.01 -8.98 -3.25
CA VAL A 150 -13.16 -9.17 -2.06
C VAL A 150 -13.07 -10.66 -1.76
N VAL A 151 -11.87 -11.13 -1.47
CA VAL A 151 -11.57 -12.55 -1.24
C VAL A 151 -10.79 -12.74 0.05
N ALA A 152 -10.89 -13.91 0.67
CA ALA A 152 -10.10 -14.22 1.86
C ALA A 152 -8.60 -14.30 1.51
N PRO A 153 -7.68 -13.84 2.40
CA PRO A 153 -6.25 -14.05 2.22
C PRO A 153 -5.90 -15.54 2.00
N GLY A 154 -5.07 -15.84 1.00
CA GLY A 154 -4.66 -17.20 0.66
C GLY A 154 -5.70 -18.08 -0.04
N ASP A 155 -6.91 -17.57 -0.31
CA ASP A 155 -7.98 -18.35 -0.96
C ASP A 155 -7.81 -18.37 -2.49
N VAL A 156 -7.03 -19.33 -2.97
CA VAL A 156 -6.75 -19.55 -4.41
C VAL A 156 -8.05 -19.73 -5.22
N ALA A 157 -8.99 -20.54 -4.73
CA ALA A 157 -10.23 -20.83 -5.44
C ALA A 157 -11.15 -19.59 -5.46
N GLY A 158 -11.25 -18.88 -4.34
CA GLY A 158 -11.98 -17.62 -4.24
C GLY A 158 -11.43 -16.53 -5.17
N VAL A 159 -10.09 -16.40 -5.26
CA VAL A 159 -9.44 -15.48 -6.20
C VAL A 159 -9.77 -15.85 -7.64
N ALA A 160 -9.70 -17.13 -8.02
CA ALA A 160 -10.03 -17.57 -9.37
C ALA A 160 -11.48 -17.25 -9.75
N ALA A 161 -12.44 -17.60 -8.88
CA ALA A 161 -13.86 -17.32 -9.08
C ALA A 161 -14.14 -15.81 -9.17
N ALA A 162 -13.52 -15.01 -8.30
CA ALA A 162 -13.65 -13.56 -8.31
C ALA A 162 -13.11 -12.93 -9.60
N LEU A 163 -11.96 -13.40 -10.08
CA LEU A 163 -11.37 -12.93 -11.34
C LEU A 163 -12.29 -13.26 -12.53
N LEU A 164 -12.81 -14.49 -12.61
CA LEU A 164 -13.76 -14.88 -13.67
C LEU A 164 -15.01 -13.99 -13.65
N ALA A 165 -15.62 -13.81 -12.48
CA ALA A 165 -16.82 -12.98 -12.32
C ALA A 165 -16.59 -11.51 -12.71
N VAL A 166 -15.42 -10.95 -12.41
CA VAL A 166 -15.06 -9.58 -12.82
C VAL A 166 -14.77 -9.51 -14.33
N LEU A 167 -14.05 -10.49 -14.89
CA LEU A 167 -13.68 -10.54 -16.30
C LEU A 167 -14.86 -10.80 -17.25
N ASP A 168 -15.95 -11.39 -16.75
CA ASP A 168 -17.20 -11.59 -17.48
C ASP A 168 -18.02 -10.30 -17.65
N ARG A 169 -17.65 -9.22 -16.96
CA ARG A 169 -18.32 -7.93 -17.06
C ARG A 169 -17.42 -6.91 -17.75
N PRO A 170 -17.98 -6.01 -18.58
CA PRO A 170 -17.19 -4.90 -19.12
C PRO A 170 -16.84 -3.92 -18.01
N ARG A 171 -15.66 -3.27 -18.11
CA ARG A 171 -15.21 -2.25 -17.15
C ARG A 171 -16.24 -1.12 -16.96
N SER A 172 -16.98 -0.78 -18.02
CA SER A 172 -18.05 0.23 -17.98
C SER A 172 -19.13 -0.07 -16.94
N ALA A 173 -19.31 -1.34 -16.54
CA ALA A 173 -20.26 -1.73 -15.50
C ALA A 173 -19.90 -1.21 -14.10
N TYR A 174 -18.65 -0.75 -13.88
CA TYR A 174 -18.16 -0.21 -12.61
C TYR A 174 -17.94 1.31 -12.65
N ALA A 175 -17.97 1.91 -13.84
CA ALA A 175 -17.47 3.27 -14.09
C ALA A 175 -18.22 4.36 -13.30
N SER A 176 -19.54 4.26 -13.18
CA SER A 176 -20.35 5.22 -12.43
C SER A 176 -19.99 5.23 -10.94
N ASN A 177 -19.89 4.04 -10.34
CA ASN A 177 -19.54 3.88 -8.93
C ASN A 177 -18.11 4.37 -8.64
N MET A 178 -17.17 4.06 -9.54
CA MET A 178 -15.79 4.52 -9.43
C MET A 178 -15.69 6.03 -9.53
N THR A 179 -16.39 6.64 -10.47
CA THR A 179 -16.42 8.10 -10.65
C THR A 179 -17.00 8.79 -9.41
N ALA A 180 -18.08 8.25 -8.85
CA ALA A 180 -18.69 8.77 -7.63
C ALA A 180 -17.75 8.68 -6.42
N LEU A 181 -17.07 7.54 -6.23
CA LEU A 181 -16.12 7.41 -5.13
C LEU A 181 -14.87 8.27 -5.34
N ALA A 182 -14.34 8.37 -6.56
CA ALA A 182 -13.17 9.19 -6.88
C ALA A 182 -13.34 10.66 -6.50
N ALA A 183 -14.57 11.18 -6.55
CA ALA A 183 -14.87 12.55 -6.15
C ALA A 183 -14.51 12.83 -4.68
N HIS A 184 -14.61 11.82 -3.81
CA HIS A 184 -14.27 11.93 -2.37
C HIS A 184 -12.77 11.92 -2.10
N PHE A 185 -11.96 11.50 -3.07
CA PHE A 185 -10.50 11.44 -2.95
C PHE A 185 -9.78 12.59 -3.64
N ARG A 186 -10.52 13.62 -4.08
CA ARG A 186 -9.91 14.83 -4.65
C ARG A 186 -9.18 15.65 -3.58
N TRP A 187 -8.12 16.33 -3.98
CA TRP A 187 -7.25 17.08 -3.08
C TRP A 187 -8.01 18.12 -2.23
N ASP A 188 -8.94 18.85 -2.82
CA ASP A 188 -9.80 19.83 -2.14
C ASP A 188 -10.67 19.20 -1.05
N HIS A 189 -11.10 17.94 -1.21
CA HIS A 189 -11.86 17.22 -0.21
C HIS A 189 -10.96 16.64 0.89
N VAL A 190 -9.93 15.87 0.52
CA VAL A 190 -9.09 15.13 1.50
C VAL A 190 -8.22 16.07 2.34
N THR A 191 -7.87 17.24 1.82
CA THR A 191 -7.08 18.25 2.57
C THR A 191 -7.95 19.22 3.35
N ALA A 192 -9.28 19.16 3.24
CA ALA A 192 -10.18 20.07 3.95
C ALA A 192 -9.99 20.04 5.48
N PRO A 193 -9.84 18.87 6.15
CA PRO A 193 -9.59 18.83 7.59
C PRO A 193 -8.26 19.49 7.97
N LEU A 194 -7.20 19.25 7.20
CA LEU A 194 -5.88 19.86 7.42
C LEU A 194 -5.95 21.38 7.21
N SER A 195 -6.61 21.83 6.15
CA SER A 195 -6.81 23.25 5.83
C SER A 195 -7.65 23.97 6.90
N ALA A 196 -8.60 23.27 7.53
CA ALA A 196 -9.37 23.79 8.65
C ALA A 196 -8.49 23.93 9.90
N PHE A 197 -7.71 22.90 10.23
CA PHE A 197 -6.76 22.93 11.34
C PHE A 197 -5.71 24.04 11.20
N CYS A 198 -5.18 24.27 10.00
CA CYS A 198 -4.22 25.36 9.77
C CYS A 198 -4.83 26.77 9.96
N ARG A 199 -6.15 26.92 9.81
CA ARG A 199 -6.87 28.19 10.03
C ARG A 199 -7.24 28.43 11.49
N ASP A 200 -7.56 27.36 12.22
CA ASP A 200 -7.88 27.39 13.64
C ASP A 200 -7.19 26.22 14.37
N PRO A 201 -5.89 26.32 14.69
CA PRO A 201 -5.16 25.23 15.29
C PRO A 201 -5.55 25.05 16.75
N GLN A 202 -6.05 23.86 17.09
CA GLN A 202 -6.39 23.49 18.46
C GLN A 202 -5.30 22.60 19.07
N SER A 203 -5.08 22.73 20.38
CA SER A 203 -4.20 21.78 21.08
C SER A 203 -4.87 20.42 21.19
N ALA A 204 -4.08 19.35 21.02
CA ALA A 204 -4.59 17.99 21.19
C ALA A 204 -5.16 17.81 22.61
N PRO A 205 -6.31 17.12 22.79
CA PRO A 205 -6.96 16.97 24.10
C PRO A 205 -6.09 16.31 25.17
N ASP A 206 -5.18 15.44 24.74
CA ASP A 206 -4.21 14.72 25.55
C ASP A 206 -2.93 15.52 25.84
N ARG A 207 -2.81 16.76 25.35
CA ARG A 207 -1.68 17.65 25.69
C ARG A 207 -1.55 17.86 27.20
N ALA A 208 -2.66 17.94 27.91
CA ALA A 208 -2.67 18.04 29.37
C ALA A 208 -2.25 16.72 30.04
N TYR A 209 -2.56 15.57 29.44
CA TYR A 209 -2.13 14.25 29.91
C TYR A 209 -0.62 14.10 29.80
N LEU A 210 -0.02 14.55 28.69
CA LEU A 210 1.45 14.60 28.52
C LEU A 210 2.13 15.56 29.51
N ALA A 211 1.45 16.64 29.93
CA ALA A 211 1.98 17.56 30.93
C ALA A 211 1.92 17.01 32.38
N GLY A 212 1.08 16.00 32.62
CA GLY A 212 0.92 15.33 33.92
C GLY A 212 1.63 13.97 34.03
N LEU A 213 2.13 13.42 32.92
CA LEU A 213 3.07 12.30 32.96
C LEU A 213 4.37 12.81 33.58
N ASP A 214 4.58 12.45 34.85
CA ASP A 214 5.84 12.70 35.53
C ASP A 214 6.96 12.08 34.69
N ASP A 215 8.07 12.82 34.52
CA ASP A 215 9.24 12.50 33.69
C ASP A 215 9.99 11.24 34.22
N SER A 216 9.35 10.44 35.05
CA SER A 216 9.73 9.16 35.62
C SER A 216 10.14 8.11 34.58
N PHE A 217 9.68 8.22 33.32
CA PHE A 217 10.14 7.42 32.18
C PHE A 217 11.27 8.09 31.37
N ALA A 218 11.68 9.31 31.71
CA ALA A 218 12.87 9.91 31.13
C ALA A 218 14.07 9.07 31.59
N LEU A 219 14.60 8.28 30.66
CA LEU A 219 15.86 7.55 30.83
C LEU A 219 16.90 8.52 31.42
N ARG A 220 17.38 8.22 32.63
CA ARG A 220 18.41 9.00 33.30
C ARG A 220 19.56 9.21 32.32
N THR A 221 19.80 10.46 31.93
CA THR A 221 20.98 10.78 31.13
C THR A 221 22.20 10.57 32.03
N PRO A 222 23.11 9.64 31.70
CA PRO A 222 24.31 9.45 32.50
C PRO A 222 25.12 10.76 32.59
N TRP A 223 25.91 10.94 33.64
CA TRP A 223 26.68 12.18 33.85
C TRP A 223 27.57 12.55 32.65
N HIS A 224 28.13 11.55 31.97
CA HIS A 224 28.95 11.72 30.76
C HIS A 224 28.13 12.12 29.52
N GLY A 225 26.81 11.88 29.52
CA GLY A 225 25.91 12.27 28.44
C GLY A 225 25.37 13.70 28.55
N LEU A 226 25.49 14.34 29.72
CA LEU A 226 24.98 15.68 30.00
C LEU A 226 25.57 16.77 29.08
N PRO A 227 26.88 16.79 28.74
CA PRO A 227 27.41 17.77 27.79
C PRO A 227 26.77 17.65 26.40
N SER A 228 26.58 16.42 25.90
CA SER A 228 25.95 16.18 24.59
C SER A 228 24.47 16.57 24.57
N LYS A 229 23.78 16.41 25.71
CA LYS A 229 22.39 16.82 25.89
C LYS A 229 22.28 18.34 25.96
N ALA A 230 23.15 18.99 26.72
CA ALA A 230 23.20 20.45 26.81
C ALA A 230 23.48 21.10 25.45
N TRP A 231 24.44 20.55 24.69
CA TRP A 231 24.74 21.03 23.34
C TRP A 231 23.55 20.84 22.38
N ARG A 232 22.88 19.67 22.40
CA ARG A 232 21.65 19.45 21.62
C ARG A 232 20.53 20.41 22.01
N ALA A 233 20.30 20.59 23.31
CA ALA A 233 19.28 21.53 23.82
C ALA A 233 19.57 22.95 23.36
N MET A 234 20.82 23.41 23.46
CA MET A 234 21.23 24.72 22.97
C MET A 234 21.03 24.87 21.46
N ARG A 235 21.41 23.84 20.67
CA ARG A 235 21.31 23.87 19.21
C ARG A 235 19.87 23.85 18.69
N HIS A 236 18.98 23.08 19.33
CA HIS A 236 17.62 22.86 18.85
C HIS A 236 16.56 23.71 19.56
N GLN A 237 16.81 24.15 20.80
CA GLN A 237 15.84 24.86 21.64
C GLN A 237 16.36 26.22 22.14
N GLY A 238 17.61 26.58 21.83
CA GLY A 238 18.24 27.83 22.24
C GLY A 238 18.52 27.92 23.75
N ALA A 239 18.99 29.10 24.17
CA ALA A 239 19.37 29.35 25.56
C ALA A 239 18.21 29.19 26.55
N SER A 240 16.99 29.55 26.13
CA SER A 240 15.78 29.42 26.96
C SER A 240 15.35 27.96 27.15
N GLY A 241 15.52 27.11 26.13
CA GLY A 241 15.27 25.67 26.21
C GLY A 241 16.29 24.97 27.13
N LEU A 242 17.57 25.31 27.01
CA LEU A 242 18.62 24.81 27.90
C LEU A 242 18.35 25.21 29.36
N ALA A 243 18.02 26.47 29.62
CA ALA A 243 17.72 26.97 30.97
C ALA A 243 16.50 26.29 31.61
N ARG A 244 15.53 25.86 30.81
CA ARG A 244 14.38 25.08 31.28
C ARG A 244 14.83 23.68 31.70
N GLN A 245 15.52 22.95 30.82
CA GLN A 245 16.01 21.60 31.12
C GLN A 245 16.98 21.56 32.31
N MET A 246 17.81 22.58 32.49
CA MET A 246 18.69 22.70 33.66
C MET A 246 17.88 22.89 34.95
N ARG A 247 16.83 23.72 34.94
CA ARG A 247 15.92 23.89 36.07
C ARG A 247 15.21 22.60 36.43
N ASP A 248 14.71 21.89 35.42
CA ASP A 248 14.00 20.63 35.61
C ASP A 248 14.93 19.56 36.19
N TYR A 249 16.19 19.49 35.70
CA TYR A 249 17.22 18.60 36.25
C TYR A 249 17.59 18.91 37.71
N VAL A 250 17.76 20.19 38.06
CA VAL A 250 18.06 20.61 39.44
C VAL A 250 16.88 20.33 40.36
N ARG A 251 15.66 20.65 39.92
CA ARG A 251 14.43 20.37 40.67
C ARG A 251 14.29 18.88 40.94
N TRP A 252 14.46 18.04 39.91
CA TRP A 252 14.46 16.58 40.02
C TRP A 252 15.50 16.07 41.01
N ARG A 253 16.73 16.61 40.99
CA ARG A 253 17.82 16.19 41.90
C ARG A 253 17.56 16.55 43.36
N ILE A 254 16.75 17.58 43.62
CA ILE A 254 16.38 18.02 44.97
C ILE A 254 15.16 17.25 45.47
N THR A 255 14.23 16.85 44.59
CA THR A 255 12.98 16.17 44.96
C THR A 255 13.02 14.64 44.88
N SER A 256 14.09 14.06 44.31
CA SER A 256 14.29 12.61 44.28
C SER A 256 15.03 12.14 45.54
N PRO A 257 14.56 11.12 46.27
CA PRO A 257 15.28 10.52 47.39
C PRO A 257 16.59 9.82 46.96
#